data_AF-Q1ZAZ9-F1
#
_entry.id   AF-Q1ZAZ9-F1
#
_cell.length_a   1.000
_cell.length_b   1.000
_cell.length_c   1.000
_cell.angle_alpha   90.00
_cell.angle_beta   90.00
_cell.angle_gamma   90.00
#
_symmetry.space_group_name_H-M   'P 1'
#
loop_
_entity.id
_entity.type
_entity.pdbx_description
1 polymer ?
#
loop_
_entity_poly.entity_id
_entity_poly.type
_entity_poly.pdbx_seq_one_letter_code
_entity_poly.pdbx_strand_id
1 'polypeptide(L)'
;MTFLITWQIHQGKLHPILAHFSQLSDEQDKAMMGDEIKMIGRWHDLVSGTGAAICESDSAAAISAYALKWNNDMDISVQVVVDDTVAKKLGESLLL
;
A
#
# COMPACT_ATOMS: atom_id res chain seq x y z
N MET A 1 -8.93 -10.11 1.57
CA MET A 1 -8.23 -9.99 0.25
C MET A 1 -6.82 -9.44 0.44
N THR A 2 -5.89 -9.71 -0.48
CA THR A 2 -4.52 -9.17 -0.45
C THR A 2 -4.36 -8.05 -1.47
N PHE A 3 -3.75 -6.95 -1.05
CA PHE A 3 -3.52 -5.76 -1.88
C PHE A 3 -2.03 -5.44 -1.94
N LEU A 4 -1.54 -5.19 -3.14
CA LEU A 4 -0.28 -4.50 -3.38
C LEU A 4 -0.56 -3.01 -3.56
N ILE A 5 0.06 -2.20 -2.72
CA ILE A 5 0.07 -0.74 -2.84
C ILE A 5 1.48 -0.33 -3.24
N THR A 6 1.63 0.42 -4.34
CA THR A 6 2.91 1.03 -4.72
C THR A 6 2.75 2.54 -4.76
N TRP A 7 3.84 3.26 -4.51
CA TRP A 7 3.83 4.72 -4.61
C TRP A 7 5.08 5.26 -5.30
N GLN A 8 4.91 6.42 -5.91
CA GLN A 8 5.98 7.32 -6.34
C GLN A 8 5.73 8.69 -5.71
N ILE A 9 6.64 9.16 -4.87
CA ILE A 9 6.57 10.51 -4.29
C ILE A 9 6.80 11.53 -5.41
N HIS A 10 5.99 12.59 -5.42
CA HIS A 10 6.11 13.66 -6.40
C HIS A 10 7.46 14.37 -6.30
N GLN A 11 7.95 14.89 -7.43
CA GLN A 11 9.24 15.57 -7.49
C GLN A 11 9.30 16.74 -6.50
N GLY A 12 10.38 16.81 -5.72
CA GLY A 12 10.57 17.85 -4.69
C GLY A 12 9.81 17.60 -3.37
N LYS A 13 8.99 16.55 -3.26
CA LYS A 13 8.24 16.21 -2.04
C LYS A 13 8.94 15.19 -1.14
N LEU A 14 10.03 14.55 -1.61
CA LEU A 14 10.72 13.48 -0.87
C LEU A 14 11.08 13.87 0.57
N HIS A 15 11.88 14.93 0.78
CA HIS A 15 12.32 15.30 2.13
C HIS A 15 11.16 15.77 3.02
N PRO A 16 10.23 16.65 2.58
CA PRO A 16 9.05 17.00 3.38
C PRO A 16 8.22 15.80 3.82
N ILE A 17 7.98 14.84 2.92
CA ILE A 17 7.15 13.68 3.21
C ILE A 17 7.87 12.69 4.13
N LEU A 18 9.16 12.47 3.92
CA LEU A 18 9.96 11.66 4.82
C LEU A 18 10.04 12.26 6.22
N ALA A 19 10.17 13.60 6.32
CA ALA A 19 10.13 14.30 7.60
C ALA A 19 8.77 14.13 8.28
N HIS A 20 7.66 14.35 7.55
CA HIS A 20 6.32 14.13 8.08
C HIS A 20 6.12 12.69 8.57
N PHE A 21 6.48 11.71 7.76
CA PHE A 21 6.39 10.30 8.10
C PHE A 21 7.22 9.95 9.35
N SER A 22 8.44 10.47 9.47
CA SER A 22 9.32 10.23 10.62
C SER A 22 8.81 10.81 11.95
N GLN A 23 7.83 11.71 11.90
CA GLN A 23 7.23 12.34 13.07
C GLN A 23 5.94 11.66 13.53
N LEU A 24 5.42 10.69 12.77
CA LEU A 24 4.25 9.91 13.17
C LEU A 24 4.63 8.97 14.31
N SER A 25 3.85 8.99 15.39
CA SER A 25 3.90 7.91 16.39
C SER A 25 3.29 6.63 15.81
N ASP A 26 3.58 5.49 16.44
CA ASP A 26 2.99 4.20 16.05
C ASP A 26 1.46 4.24 16.10
N GLU A 27 0.88 4.93 17.09
CA GLU A 27 -0.58 5.11 17.20
C GLU A 27 -1.13 5.99 16.08
N GLN A 28 -0.41 7.03 15.68
CA GLN A 28 -0.83 7.92 14.59
C GLN A 28 -0.76 7.19 13.24
N ASP A 29 0.34 6.50 12.94
CA ASP A 29 0.47 5.71 11.70
C ASP A 29 -0.62 4.62 11.63
N LYS A 30 -0.87 3.93 12.75
CA LYS A 30 -1.95 2.95 12.85
C LYS A 30 -3.33 3.59 12.66
N ALA A 31 -3.59 4.74 13.26
CA ALA A 31 -4.87 5.46 13.12
C ALA A 31 -5.10 5.94 11.67
N MET A 32 -4.04 6.33 10.95
CA MET A 32 -4.16 6.68 9.53
C MET A 32 -4.50 5.48 8.66
N MET A 33 -3.96 4.31 8.99
CA MET A 33 -4.28 3.05 8.30
C MET A 33 -5.70 2.57 8.61
N GLY A 34 -6.16 2.73 9.85
CA GLY A 34 -7.46 2.27 10.31
C GLY A 34 -7.46 0.79 10.72
N ASP A 35 -8.57 0.35 11.32
CA ASP A 35 -8.66 -0.97 11.97
C ASP A 35 -8.99 -2.13 11.02
N GLU A 36 -9.45 -1.83 9.80
CA GLU A 36 -9.86 -2.82 8.80
C GLU A 36 -8.69 -3.32 7.93
N ILE A 37 -7.48 -2.78 8.11
CA ILE A 37 -6.31 -3.12 7.32
C ILE A 37 -5.24 -3.75 8.21
N LYS A 38 -4.72 -4.88 7.77
CA LYS A 38 -3.54 -5.52 8.34
C LYS A 38 -2.35 -5.33 7.40
N MET A 39 -1.33 -4.62 7.86
CA MET A 39 -0.07 -4.49 7.14
C MET A 39 0.73 -5.78 7.22
N ILE A 40 1.09 -6.38 6.08
CA ILE A 40 1.98 -7.56 6.01
C ILE A 40 3.44 -7.10 5.93
N GLY A 41 3.69 -6.04 5.17
CA GLY A 41 5.00 -5.40 5.09
C GLY A 41 4.95 -4.13 4.27
N ARG A 42 5.88 -3.21 4.55
CA ARG A 42 6.04 -1.91 3.89
C ARG A 42 7.53 -1.64 3.70
N TRP A 43 7.96 -1.36 2.47
CA TRP A 43 9.35 -1.10 2.10
C TRP A 43 9.46 0.19 1.31
N HIS A 44 10.53 0.95 1.55
CA HIS A 44 10.78 2.25 0.95
C HIS A 44 12.11 2.23 0.19
N ASP A 45 12.09 2.61 -1.08
CA ASP A 45 13.28 3.03 -1.81
C ASP A 45 13.37 4.56 -1.71
N LEU A 46 14.10 5.02 -0.69
CA LEU A 46 14.22 6.45 -0.40
C LEU A 46 15.01 7.21 -1.48
N VAL A 47 15.89 6.54 -2.23
CA VAL A 47 16.70 7.19 -3.26
C VAL A 47 15.85 7.49 -4.48
N SER A 48 15.00 6.55 -4.88
CA SER A 48 14.07 6.74 -6.01
C SER A 48 12.76 7.43 -5.61
N GLY A 49 12.50 7.58 -4.30
CA GLY A 49 11.25 8.12 -3.78
C GLY A 49 10.06 7.20 -4.02
N THR A 50 10.29 5.89 -4.10
CA THR A 50 9.25 4.89 -4.35
C THR A 50 9.09 3.95 -3.17
N GLY A 51 8.11 3.06 -3.26
CA GLY A 51 8.03 1.93 -2.35
C GLY A 51 6.80 1.08 -2.60
N ALA A 52 6.67 0.06 -1.78
CA ALA A 52 5.59 -0.91 -1.86
C ALA A 52 5.14 -1.36 -0.47
N ALA A 53 3.84 -1.65 -0.35
CA ALA A 53 3.24 -2.28 0.80
C ALA A 53 2.35 -3.43 0.35
N ILE A 54 2.35 -4.51 1.14
CA ILE A 54 1.36 -5.58 1.03
C ILE A 54 0.44 -5.48 2.24
N CYS A 55 -0.87 -5.44 1.97
CA CYS A 55 -1.90 -5.34 3.00
C CYS A 55 -2.95 -6.43 2.83
N GLU A 56 -3.50 -6.91 3.94
CA GLU A 56 -4.71 -7.72 3.98
C GLU A 56 -5.89 -6.86 4.45
N SER A 57 -7.00 -6.93 3.73
CA SER A 57 -8.28 -6.33 4.15
C SER A 57 -9.44 -6.99 3.43
N ASP A 58 -10.62 -7.01 4.05
CA ASP A 58 -11.87 -7.42 3.39
C ASP A 58 -12.62 -6.23 2.78
N SER A 59 -12.09 -5.01 2.93
CA SER A 59 -12.71 -3.76 2.48
C SER A 59 -11.80 -3.01 1.51
N ALA A 60 -12.13 -3.05 0.21
CA ALA A 60 -11.45 -2.21 -0.80
C ALA A 60 -11.62 -0.71 -0.51
N ALA A 61 -12.71 -0.32 0.16
CA ALA A 61 -12.96 1.04 0.59
C ALA A 61 -11.96 1.49 1.68
N ALA A 62 -11.65 0.62 2.64
CA ALA A 62 -10.63 0.90 3.66
C ALA A 62 -9.24 1.13 3.04
N ILE A 63 -8.82 0.24 2.14
CA ILE A 63 -7.55 0.38 1.40
C ILE A 63 -7.50 1.70 0.61
N SER A 64 -8.59 2.03 -0.09
CA SER A 64 -8.68 3.29 -0.84
C SER A 64 -8.63 4.50 0.08
N ALA A 65 -9.31 4.47 1.23
CA ALA A 65 -9.28 5.55 2.21
C ALA A 65 -7.89 5.77 2.79
N TYR A 66 -7.12 4.71 3.03
CA TYR A 66 -5.71 4.80 3.44
C TYR A 66 -4.83 5.42 2.34
N ALA A 67 -4.95 4.98 1.09
CA ALA A 67 -4.21 5.55 -0.04
C ALA A 67 -4.52 7.05 -0.24
N LEU A 68 -5.78 7.46 -0.07
CA LEU A 68 -6.21 8.86 -0.16
C LEU A 68 -5.62 9.76 0.93
N LYS A 69 -5.02 9.21 2.00
CA LYS A 69 -4.27 10.03 2.97
C LYS A 69 -2.95 10.57 2.42
N TRP A 70 -2.42 9.93 1.38
CA TRP A 70 -1.08 10.18 0.85
C TRP A 70 -1.07 10.66 -0.62
N ASN A 71 -2.17 10.49 -1.35
CA ASN A 71 -2.22 10.72 -2.80
C ASN A 71 -2.02 12.19 -3.24
N ASN A 72 -2.06 13.15 -2.31
CA ASN A 72 -1.76 14.55 -2.63
C ASN A 72 -0.28 14.79 -2.92
N ASP A 73 0.62 13.93 -2.42
CA ASP A 73 2.07 14.07 -2.56
C ASP A 73 2.73 12.86 -3.25
N MET A 74 1.92 11.87 -3.66
CA MET A 74 2.39 10.65 -4.28
C MET A 74 1.40 10.16 -5.34
N ASP A 75 1.94 9.59 -6.43
CA ASP A 75 1.17 8.76 -7.33
C ASP A 75 1.08 7.35 -6.74
N ILE A 76 -0.14 6.87 -6.48
CA ILE A 76 -0.38 5.61 -5.77
C ILE A 76 -1.14 4.64 -6.67
N SER A 77 -0.67 3.40 -6.73
CA SER A 77 -1.39 2.29 -7.35
C SER A 77 -1.86 1.30 -6.29
N VAL A 78 -3.06 0.74 -6.49
CA VAL A 78 -3.63 -0.32 -5.64
C VAL A 78 -4.07 -1.46 -6.55
N GLN A 79 -3.55 -2.66 -6.27
CA GLN A 79 -3.83 -3.86 -7.05
C GLN A 79 -4.27 -4.97 -6.11
N VAL A 80 -5.36 -5.67 -6.44
CA VAL A 80 -5.68 -6.94 -5.79
C VAL A 80 -4.68 -7.98 -6.32
N VAL A 81 -3.99 -8.65 -5.42
CA VAL A 81 -3.02 -9.70 -5.74
C VAL A 81 -3.42 -10.99 -5.06
N VAL A 82 -2.92 -12.11 -5.59
CA VAL A 82 -3.24 -13.45 -5.11
C VAL A 82 -1.96 -14.23 -4.87
N ASP A 83 -2.02 -15.21 -3.97
CA ASP A 83 -0.90 -16.12 -3.73
C ASP A 83 -0.81 -17.20 -4.81
N ASP A 84 0.24 -18.02 -4.71
CA ASP A 84 0.50 -19.14 -5.62
C ASP A 84 -0.67 -20.13 -5.71
N THR A 85 -1.40 -20.36 -4.60
CA THR A 85 -2.48 -21.35 -4.55
C THR A 85 -3.65 -20.88 -5.41
N VAL A 86 -4.07 -19.63 -5.24
CA VAL A 86 -5.17 -19.04 -6.01
C VAL A 86 -4.74 -18.82 -7.47
N ALA A 87 -3.51 -18.35 -7.71
CA ALA A 87 -2.98 -18.17 -9.06
C ALA A 87 -2.97 -19.48 -9.87
N LYS A 88 -2.48 -20.58 -9.29
CA LYS A 88 -2.49 -21.91 -9.94
C LYS A 88 -3.90 -22.37 -10.28
N LYS A 89 -4.83 -22.27 -9.32
CA LYS A 89 -6.24 -22.64 -9.53
C LYS A 89 -6.90 -21.86 -10.67
N LEU A 90 -6.64 -20.55 -10.76
CA LEU A 90 -7.14 -19.73 -11.86
C LEU A 90 -6.51 -20.14 -13.19
N GLY A 91 -5.19 -20.42 -13.21
CA GLY A 91 -4.50 -20.90 -14.41
C GLY A 91 -5.06 -22.23 -14.93
N GLU A 92 -5.35 -23.18 -14.05
CA GLU A 92 -5.98 -24.46 -14.40
C GLU A 92 -7.36 -24.28 -15.05
N SER A 93 -8.16 -23.31 -14.59
CA SER A 93 -9.49 -23.06 -15.16
C SER A 93 -9.49 -22.57 -16.61
N LEU A 94 -8.35 -22.07 -17.11
CA LEU A 94 -8.20 -21.61 -18.49
C LEU A 94 -7.96 -22.75 -19.49
N LEU A 95 -7.71 -23.97 -19.00
CA LEU A 95 -7.45 -25.15 -19.82
C LEU A 95 -8.74 -25.96 -20.11
N LEU A 96 -9.87 -25.53 -19.57
CA LEU A 96 -11.21 -26.13 -19.74
C LEU A 96 -11.98 -25.42 -20.86
#